data_AF-A0A958N791-F1
#
_entry.id   AF-A0A958N791-F1
#
_cell.length_a   1.000
_cell.length_b   1.000
_cell.length_c   1.000
_cell.angle_alpha   90.00
_cell.angle_beta   90.00
_cell.angle_gamma   90.00
#
_symmetry.space_group_name_H-M   'P 1'
#
loop_
_entity.id
_entity.type
_entity.pdbx_description
1 polymer ?
#
loop_
_entity_poly.entity_id
_entity_poly.type
_entity_poly.pdbx_seq_one_letter_code
_entity_poly.pdbx_strand_id
1 'polypeptide(L)'
;MKLTIAALLFCIIGTNQSAHATDVVLSEKVSNLTVDISTAKLKLSKAGYESPVVKVLVPDLADVTIFDHRNEGEGAPCLATFDTFEPNDVIQGNPSVEEIPFKVTLTRMTFLDSANVCQVYLVENVEGQIRGFNFYHSRDAHIGTRNAEDCR
;
A
#
# COMPACT_ATOMS: atom_id res chain seq x y z
N MET A 1 -24.23 -58.28 -34.66
CA MET A 1 -24.23 -57.70 -33.30
C MET A 1 -22.83 -57.16 -33.04
N LYS A 2 -22.62 -55.84 -33.15
CA LYS A 2 -21.33 -55.18 -32.87
C LYS A 2 -21.58 -54.15 -31.77
N LEU A 3 -20.92 -54.36 -30.63
CA LEU A 3 -21.07 -53.58 -29.40
C LEU A 3 -20.11 -52.39 -29.46
N THR A 4 -20.63 -51.18 -29.51
CA THR A 4 -19.83 -49.94 -29.53
C THR A 4 -19.61 -49.49 -28.09
N ILE A 5 -18.37 -49.55 -27.61
CA ILE A 5 -17.96 -49.06 -26.28
C ILE A 5 -17.69 -47.57 -26.39
N ALA A 6 -18.57 -46.74 -25.84
CA ALA A 6 -18.35 -45.30 -25.70
C ALA A 6 -17.57 -45.04 -24.41
N ALA A 7 -16.31 -44.63 -24.55
CA ALA A 7 -15.46 -44.20 -23.44
C ALA A 7 -15.94 -42.82 -22.95
N LEU A 8 -16.50 -42.78 -21.74
CA LEU A 8 -16.90 -41.55 -21.06
C LEU A 8 -15.64 -40.93 -20.41
N LEU A 9 -15.06 -39.92 -21.06
CA LEU A 9 -13.94 -39.14 -20.53
C LEU A 9 -14.49 -38.12 -19.53
N PHE A 10 -14.37 -38.40 -18.23
CA PHE A 10 -14.76 -37.49 -17.16
C PHE A 10 -13.66 -36.44 -16.97
N CYS A 11 -13.80 -35.27 -17.61
CA CYS A 11 -12.96 -34.11 -17.33
C CYS A 11 -13.35 -33.53 -15.95
N ILE A 12 -12.56 -33.83 -14.93
CA ILE A 12 -12.66 -33.16 -13.62
C ILE A 12 -12.06 -31.76 -13.80
N ILE A 13 -12.91 -30.77 -14.00
CA ILE A 13 -12.52 -29.36 -13.99
C ILE A 13 -12.28 -29.00 -12.51
N GLY A 14 -11.01 -29.00 -12.09
CA GLY A 14 -10.62 -28.51 -10.78
C GLY A 14 -10.87 -27.01 -10.70
N THR A 15 -11.84 -26.60 -9.89
CA THR A 15 -12.03 -25.18 -9.54
C THR A 15 -10.92 -24.79 -8.58
N ASN A 16 -9.95 -24.01 -9.05
CA ASN A 16 -9.00 -23.34 -8.16
C ASN A 16 -9.82 -22.34 -7.33
N GLN A 17 -10.11 -22.70 -6.08
CA GLN A 17 -10.59 -21.73 -5.10
C GLN A 17 -9.41 -20.81 -4.79
N SER A 18 -9.38 -19.66 -5.45
CA SER A 18 -8.50 -18.57 -5.02
C SER A 18 -8.89 -18.23 -3.58
N ALA A 19 -7.94 -18.40 -2.65
CA ALA A 19 -8.12 -17.97 -1.28
C ALA A 19 -8.45 -16.46 -1.29
N HIS A 20 -9.66 -16.10 -0.88
CA HIS A 20 -10.08 -14.71 -0.80
C HIS A 20 -9.32 -14.06 0.35
N ALA A 21 -8.56 -13.01 0.04
CA ALA A 21 -8.08 -12.11 1.07
C ALA A 21 -9.30 -11.32 1.59
N THR A 22 -9.48 -11.30 2.91
CA THR A 22 -10.51 -10.47 3.54
C THR A 22 -9.85 -9.22 4.12
N ASP A 23 -10.28 -8.07 3.61
CA ASP A 23 -9.80 -6.75 4.01
C ASP A 23 -10.86 -6.04 4.83
N VAL A 24 -10.52 -5.68 6.07
CA VAL A 24 -11.40 -4.95 6.98
C VAL A 24 -10.76 -3.63 7.36
N VAL A 25 -11.38 -2.51 6.96
CA VAL A 25 -10.96 -1.18 7.42
C VAL A 25 -11.19 -1.07 8.92
N LEU A 26 -10.11 -0.87 9.68
CA LEU A 26 -10.14 -0.69 11.13
C LEU A 26 -10.27 0.78 11.52
N SER A 27 -9.65 1.66 10.75
CA SER A 27 -9.68 3.11 10.95
C SER A 27 -9.46 3.83 9.63
N GLU A 28 -10.19 4.91 9.42
CA GLU A 28 -9.97 5.85 8.33
C GLU A 28 -10.09 7.27 8.90
N LYS A 29 -9.13 8.13 8.58
CA LYS A 29 -9.18 9.54 8.97
C LYS A 29 -8.52 10.42 7.94
N VAL A 30 -8.96 11.68 7.89
CA VAL A 30 -8.32 12.73 7.12
C VAL A 30 -7.71 13.74 8.08
N SER A 31 -6.41 14.02 7.91
CA SER A 31 -5.67 15.01 8.70
C SER A 31 -5.05 16.03 7.76
N ASN A 32 -5.20 17.32 8.08
CA ASN A 32 -4.44 18.37 7.42
C ASN A 32 -3.05 18.40 8.05
N LEU A 33 -2.01 18.23 7.24
CA LEU A 33 -0.62 18.18 7.69
C LEU A 33 0.20 19.25 6.97
N THR A 34 1.19 19.78 7.68
CA THR A 34 2.15 20.73 7.13
C THR A 34 3.10 20.02 6.17
N VAL A 35 3.17 20.48 4.92
CA VAL A 35 4.11 19.99 3.92
C VAL A 35 4.94 21.14 3.39
N ASP A 36 6.27 21.03 3.54
CA ASP A 36 7.20 21.92 2.85
C ASP A 36 7.47 21.39 1.43
N ILE A 37 6.85 22.01 0.43
CA ILE A 37 6.95 21.63 -0.98
C ILE A 37 8.39 21.79 -1.49
N SER A 38 9.20 22.67 -0.87
CA SER A 38 10.61 22.83 -1.25
C SER A 38 11.46 21.58 -0.95
N THR A 39 10.94 20.67 -0.13
CA THR A 39 11.59 19.38 0.16
C THR A 39 11.43 18.35 -0.96
N ALA A 40 10.61 18.64 -1.98
CA ALA A 40 10.40 17.78 -3.12
C ALA A 40 11.73 17.47 -3.82
N LYS A 41 12.06 16.18 -3.92
CA LYS A 41 13.36 15.74 -4.45
C LYS A 41 13.21 14.39 -5.15
N LEU A 42 14.00 14.20 -6.20
CA LEU A 42 14.10 12.90 -6.86
C LEU A 42 14.96 11.99 -5.99
N LYS A 43 14.45 10.81 -5.65
CA LYS A 43 15.17 9.84 -4.82
C LYS A 43 15.16 8.47 -5.47
N LEU A 44 16.37 7.92 -5.60
CA LEU A 44 16.58 6.49 -5.84
C LEU A 44 16.38 5.76 -4.51
N SER A 45 15.19 5.22 -4.31
CA SER A 45 14.83 4.55 -3.06
C SER A 45 15.32 3.10 -3.08
N LYS A 46 16.55 2.80 -2.65
CA LYS A 46 16.96 1.39 -2.43
C LYS A 46 16.01 0.64 -1.46
N ALA A 47 15.36 1.38 -0.56
CA ALA A 47 14.41 0.87 0.44
C ALA A 47 12.96 0.91 -0.07
N GLY A 48 12.63 0.10 -1.10
CA GLY A 48 11.24 -0.26 -1.40
C GLY A 48 10.68 0.10 -2.78
N TYR A 49 11.44 0.81 -3.64
CA TYR A 49 11.03 1.04 -5.03
C TYR A 49 12.22 0.82 -5.97
N GLU A 50 12.06 -0.04 -6.97
CA GLU A 50 13.12 -0.35 -7.94
C GLU A 50 13.40 0.81 -8.92
N SER A 51 12.68 1.93 -8.80
CA SER A 51 12.73 3.07 -9.72
C SER A 51 12.92 4.40 -8.95
N PRO A 52 13.64 5.39 -9.51
CA PRO A 52 13.62 6.75 -8.98
C PRO A 52 12.19 7.28 -8.91
N VAL A 53 11.83 7.91 -7.79
CA VAL A 53 10.51 8.52 -7.58
C VAL A 53 10.68 9.89 -6.93
N VAL A 54 9.75 10.82 -7.22
CA VAL A 54 9.70 12.11 -6.54
C VAL A 54 9.08 11.91 -5.17
N LYS A 55 9.76 12.42 -4.13
CA LYS A 55 9.33 12.32 -2.73
C LYS A 55 9.23 13.69 -2.07
N VAL A 56 8.31 13.83 -1.12
CA VAL A 56 8.18 14.98 -0.21
C VAL A 56 8.26 14.52 1.24
N LEU A 57 8.84 15.33 2.10
CA LEU A 57 8.88 15.05 3.55
C LEU A 57 7.63 15.61 4.21
N VAL A 58 7.03 14.83 5.10
CA VAL A 58 5.84 15.20 5.89
C VAL A 58 6.08 14.82 7.35
N PRO A 59 6.83 15.64 8.12
CA PRO A 59 7.24 15.30 9.49
C PRO A 59 6.05 14.96 10.41
N ASP A 60 4.97 15.75 10.33
CA ASP A 60 3.76 15.63 11.15
C ASP A 60 3.00 14.31 10.89
N LEU A 61 3.37 13.56 9.85
CA LEU A 61 2.76 12.26 9.56
C LEU A 61 2.98 11.27 10.71
N ALA A 62 4.12 11.36 11.42
CA ALA A 62 4.44 10.49 12.55
C ALA A 62 3.44 10.60 13.71
N ASP A 63 2.75 11.74 13.85
CA ASP A 63 1.76 11.96 14.92
C ASP A 63 0.38 11.39 14.57
N VAL A 64 0.16 11.03 13.30
CA VAL A 64 -1.14 10.56 12.81
C VAL A 64 -1.10 9.14 12.27
N THR A 65 0.06 8.50 12.18
CA THR A 65 0.21 7.11 11.74
C THR A 65 0.58 6.18 12.89
N ILE A 66 0.23 4.90 12.76
CA ILE A 66 0.67 3.83 13.67
C ILE A 66 2.05 3.34 13.28
N PHE A 67 2.35 3.25 11.99
CA PHE A 67 3.65 2.81 11.49
C PHE A 67 4.61 3.97 11.22
N ASP A 68 5.91 3.68 11.24
CA ASP A 68 6.95 4.63 10.81
C ASP A 68 7.02 4.64 9.27
N HIS A 69 6.49 5.71 8.68
CA HIS A 69 6.51 5.97 7.22
C HIS A 69 7.79 6.66 6.75
N ARG A 70 8.86 6.61 7.54
CA ARG A 70 10.21 7.00 7.10
C ARG A 70 10.81 5.92 6.21
N ASN A 71 11.50 6.37 5.16
CA ASN A 71 12.33 5.50 4.32
C ASN A 71 13.78 5.52 4.85
N GLU A 72 14.53 4.44 4.64
CA GLU A 72 15.93 4.35 5.07
C GLU A 72 16.74 5.54 4.52
N GLY A 73 17.49 6.21 5.40
CA GLY A 73 18.30 7.38 5.06
C GLY A 73 17.54 8.70 4.95
N GLU A 74 16.22 8.71 5.15
CA GLU A 74 15.45 9.95 5.29
C GLU A 74 15.37 10.40 6.76
N GLY A 75 15.32 11.72 6.98
CA GLY A 75 15.26 12.30 8.34
C GLY A 75 13.87 12.37 8.95
N ALA A 76 12.82 12.11 8.15
CA ALA A 76 11.41 12.24 8.52
C ALA A 76 10.54 11.29 7.67
N PRO A 77 9.28 11.05 8.05
CA PRO A 77 8.30 10.41 7.18
C PRO A 77 8.19 11.12 5.83
N CYS A 78 7.92 10.34 4.78
CA CYS A 78 7.83 10.86 3.43
C CYS A 78 6.75 10.12 2.64
N LEU A 79 6.24 10.77 1.60
CA LEU A 79 5.40 10.13 0.58
C LEU A 79 6.08 10.22 -0.78
N ALA A 80 5.71 9.31 -1.68
CA ALA A 80 6.21 9.27 -3.05
C ALA A 80 5.08 9.48 -4.05
N THR A 81 5.38 10.09 -5.19
CA THR A 81 4.50 10.11 -6.35
C THR A 81 5.14 9.36 -7.52
N PHE A 82 4.29 8.75 -8.35
CA PHE A 82 4.66 8.06 -9.57
C PHE A 82 4.13 8.81 -10.81
N ASP A 83 3.47 9.94 -10.59
CA ASP A 83 2.85 10.75 -11.62
C ASP A 83 3.90 11.64 -12.34
N THR A 84 5.08 11.82 -11.75
CA THR A 84 6.22 12.53 -12.35
C THR A 84 7.56 12.03 -11.81
N PHE A 85 8.62 12.21 -12.60
CA PHE A 85 10.02 12.00 -12.22
C PHE A 85 10.78 13.32 -12.00
N GLU A 86 10.14 14.47 -12.25
CA GLU A 86 10.77 15.79 -12.17
C GLU A 86 10.26 16.53 -10.93
N PRO A 87 11.11 16.79 -9.91
CA PRO A 87 10.69 17.52 -8.70
C PRO A 87 10.12 18.91 -9.01
N ASN A 88 10.61 19.56 -10.07
CA ASN A 88 10.14 20.87 -10.49
C ASN A 88 8.68 20.86 -10.96
N ASP A 89 8.11 19.73 -11.39
CA ASP A 89 6.69 19.63 -11.73
C ASP A 89 5.80 19.78 -10.49
N VAL A 90 6.30 19.35 -9.33
CA VAL A 90 5.62 19.52 -8.02
C VAL A 90 5.91 20.91 -7.47
N ILE A 91 7.17 21.39 -7.54
CA ILE A 91 7.57 22.70 -7.02
C ILE A 91 6.98 23.86 -7.85
N GLN A 92 6.77 23.68 -9.15
CA GLN A 92 6.15 24.66 -10.07
C GLN A 92 6.74 26.08 -9.98
N GLY A 93 8.03 26.19 -9.64
CA GLY A 93 8.71 27.48 -9.41
C GLY A 93 8.18 28.29 -8.23
N ASN A 94 7.32 27.71 -7.38
CA ASN A 94 6.71 28.36 -6.23
C ASN A 94 6.92 27.51 -4.97
N PRO A 95 8.13 27.49 -4.38
CA PRO A 95 8.37 26.77 -3.14
C PRO A 95 7.58 27.41 -1.98
N SER A 96 6.82 26.60 -1.26
CA SER A 96 5.97 27.05 -0.14
C SER A 96 5.74 25.93 0.87
N VAL A 97 5.29 26.34 2.06
CA VAL A 97 4.73 25.44 3.07
C VAL A 97 3.21 25.47 2.93
N GLU A 98 2.59 24.31 2.84
CA GLU A 98 1.16 24.15 2.58
C GLU A 98 0.52 23.16 3.56
N GLU A 99 -0.73 23.41 3.92
CA GLU A 99 -1.57 22.46 4.66
C GLU A 99 -2.27 21.54 3.65
N ILE A 100 -1.92 20.26 3.67
CA ILE A 100 -2.43 19.27 2.72
C ILE A 100 -3.29 18.23 3.46
N PRO A 101 -4.51 17.93 2.99
CA PRO A 101 -5.30 16.85 3.54
C PRO A 101 -4.73 15.50 3.12
N PHE A 102 -4.33 14.68 4.10
CA PHE A 102 -3.94 13.29 3.89
C PHE A 102 -4.97 12.35 4.47
N LYS A 103 -5.37 11.35 3.68
CA LYS A 103 -6.18 10.22 4.14
C LYS A 103 -5.25 9.12 4.66
N VAL A 104 -5.44 8.75 5.93
CA VAL A 104 -4.75 7.64 6.58
C VAL A 104 -5.76 6.53 6.80
N THR A 105 -5.50 5.36 6.21
CA THR A 105 -6.37 4.18 6.30
C THR A 105 -5.60 3.02 6.89
N LEU A 106 -6.09 2.47 7.99
CA LEU A 106 -5.58 1.24 8.59
C LEU A 106 -6.53 0.10 8.28
N THR A 107 -6.02 -0.92 7.59
CA THR A 107 -6.77 -2.10 7.18
C THR A 107 -6.17 -3.34 7.83
N ARG A 108 -7.02 -4.23 8.33
CA ARG A 108 -6.64 -5.60 8.65
C ARG A 108 -6.82 -6.45 7.40
N MET A 109 -5.71 -6.99 6.90
CA MET A 109 -5.69 -7.93 5.79
C MET A 109 -5.48 -9.33 6.33
N THR A 110 -6.24 -10.30 5.81
CA THR A 110 -6.09 -11.71 6.16
C THR A 110 -6.00 -12.55 4.90
N PHE A 111 -5.07 -13.51 4.86
CA PHE A 111 -4.98 -14.48 3.77
C PHE A 111 -4.51 -15.83 4.29
N LEU A 112 -4.94 -16.89 3.60
CA LEU A 112 -4.55 -18.26 3.91
C LEU A 112 -3.22 -18.57 3.22
N ASP A 113 -2.23 -19.06 3.97
CA ASP A 113 -0.95 -19.48 3.40
C ASP A 113 -0.97 -20.93 2.87
N SER A 114 0.16 -21.39 2.33
CA SER A 114 0.32 -22.75 1.80
C SER A 114 0.29 -23.85 2.88
N ALA A 115 0.43 -23.48 4.15
CA ALA A 115 0.33 -24.37 5.30
C ALA A 115 -1.09 -24.41 5.90
N ASN A 116 -2.07 -23.77 5.24
CA ASN A 116 -3.44 -23.66 5.71
C ASN A 116 -3.52 -22.93 7.07
N VAL A 117 -2.70 -21.90 7.25
CA VAL A 117 -2.72 -21.00 8.40
C VAL A 117 -3.19 -19.62 7.95
N CYS A 118 -4.11 -19.02 8.70
CA CYS A 118 -4.60 -17.68 8.40
C CYS A 118 -3.58 -16.65 8.89
N GLN A 119 -2.93 -15.96 7.97
CA GLN A 119 -1.97 -14.91 8.27
C GLN A 119 -2.71 -13.58 8.42
N VAL A 120 -2.41 -12.82 9.47
CA VAL A 120 -3.06 -11.54 9.77
C VAL A 120 -2.05 -10.41 9.69
N TYR A 121 -2.34 -9.43 8.83
CA TYR A 121 -1.53 -8.24 8.63
C TYR A 121 -2.34 -7.00 8.97
N LEU A 122 -1.64 -5.99 9.48
CA LEU A 122 -2.11 -4.61 9.46
C LEU A 122 -1.42 -3.90 8.30
N VAL A 123 -2.19 -3.19 7.50
CA VAL A 123 -1.71 -2.38 6.38
C VAL A 123 -2.18 -0.97 6.61
N GLU A 124 -1.24 -0.03 6.73
CA GLU A 124 -1.52 1.39 6.83
C GLU A 124 -1.15 2.09 5.53
N ASN A 125 -2.14 2.69 4.89
CA ASN A 125 -1.98 3.48 3.67
C ASN A 125 -2.15 4.95 4.01
N VAL A 126 -1.24 5.77 3.51
CA VAL A 126 -1.31 7.22 3.55
C VAL A 126 -1.36 7.72 2.12
N GLU A 127 -2.36 8.53 1.79
CA GLU A 127 -2.50 9.15 0.48
C GLU A 127 -2.91 10.61 0.59
N GLY A 128 -2.45 11.43 -0.34
CA GLY A 128 -2.82 12.84 -0.44
C GLY A 128 -2.51 13.38 -1.83
N GLN A 129 -3.06 14.56 -2.14
CA GLN A 129 -2.83 15.22 -3.42
C GLN A 129 -2.09 16.53 -3.18
N ILE A 130 -0.97 16.70 -3.87
CA ILE A 130 -0.16 17.91 -3.82
C ILE A 130 -0.07 18.45 -5.24
N ARG A 131 -0.68 19.61 -5.47
CA ARG A 131 -0.61 20.35 -6.75
C ARG A 131 -0.96 19.49 -7.99
N GLY A 132 -1.95 18.61 -7.84
CA GLY A 132 -2.43 17.73 -8.91
C GLY A 132 -1.74 16.37 -9.02
N PHE A 133 -0.71 16.11 -8.21
CA PHE A 133 -0.03 14.82 -8.17
C PHE A 133 -0.47 14.00 -6.95
N ASN A 134 -0.69 12.71 -7.15
CA ASN A 134 -1.04 11.78 -6.07
C ASN A 134 0.24 11.32 -5.38
N PHE A 135 0.29 11.53 -4.08
CA PHE A 135 1.34 11.04 -3.21
C PHE A 135 0.80 9.91 -2.35
N TYR A 136 1.56 8.82 -2.25
CA TYR A 136 1.19 7.68 -1.43
C TYR A 136 2.38 7.10 -0.68
N HIS A 137 2.08 6.42 0.42
CA HIS A 137 2.99 5.51 1.09
C HIS A 137 2.20 4.40 1.79
N SER A 138 2.74 3.18 1.79
CA SER A 138 2.16 2.05 2.48
C SER A 138 3.19 1.42 3.41
N ARG A 139 2.71 0.95 4.56
CA ARG A 139 3.46 0.17 5.54
C ARG A 139 2.57 -0.96 6.02
N ASP A 140 3.16 -2.14 6.16
CA ASP A 140 2.47 -3.28 6.71
C ASP A 140 3.29 -3.96 7.80
N ALA A 141 2.58 -4.67 8.68
CA ALA A 141 3.18 -5.51 9.70
C ALA A 141 2.34 -6.76 9.89
N HIS A 142 3.01 -7.91 9.95
CA HIS A 142 2.39 -9.15 10.40
C HIS A 142 2.09 -9.06 11.90
N ILE A 143 0.83 -9.26 12.28
CA ILE A 143 0.38 -9.16 13.68
C ILE A 143 0.04 -10.51 14.31
N GLY A 144 0.09 -11.59 13.54
CA GLY A 144 -0.05 -12.95 14.05
C GLY A 144 -0.85 -13.86 13.13
N THR A 145 -1.04 -15.09 13.60
CA THR A 145 -1.73 -16.14 12.87
C THR A 145 -3.04 -16.55 13.56
N ARG A 146 -3.95 -17.11 12.78
CA ARG A 146 -5.26 -17.62 13.21
C ARG A 146 -5.57 -18.96 12.57
N ASN A 147 -6.64 -19.60 13.02
CA ASN A 147 -7.12 -20.83 12.37
C ASN A 147 -7.60 -20.51 10.95
N ALA A 148 -7.48 -21.47 10.04
CA ALA A 148 -7.88 -21.31 8.64
C ALA A 148 -9.34 -20.83 8.47
N GLU A 149 -10.20 -21.22 9.41
CA GLU A 149 -11.63 -20.85 9.42
C GLU A 149 -11.84 -19.36 9.67
N ASP A 150 -10.91 -18.67 10.34
CA ASP A 150 -11.01 -17.23 10.64
C ASP A 150 -10.70 -16.33 9.41
N CYS A 151 -10.23 -16.92 8.30
CA CYS A 151 -9.91 -16.24 7.05
C CYS A 151 -11.06 -16.26 6.01
N ARG A 152 -12.14 -17.01 6.29
CA ARG A 152 -13.30 -17.19 5.39
C ARG A 152 -14.49 -16.38 5.84
#